data_AF-A0A0T6A211-F1
#
_entry.id   AF-A0A0T6A211-F1
#
_cell.length_a   1.000
_cell.length_b   1.000
_cell.length_c   1.000
_cell.angle_alpha   90.00
_cell.angle_beta   90.00
_cell.angle_gamma   90.00
#
_symmetry.space_group_name_H-M   'P 1'
#
loop_
_entity.id
_entity.type
_entity.pdbx_description
1 polymer ?
#
loop_
_entity_poly.entity_id
_entity_poly.type
_entity_poly.pdbx_seq_one_letter_code
_entity_poly.pdbx_strand_id
1 'polypeptide(L)'
;MVKAALLGVPVGFAFGYALQRGRFCMNTAFRDIFLIRDQTLLRAYVLAVLIQMVGVHLLVQQGWLSPAIAPFWWQAALAGGFIFGWGMALSGG
;
A
#
# COMPACT_ATOMS: atom_id res chain seq x y z
N MET A 1 6.94 6.48 -23.06
CA MET A 1 7.78 6.60 -21.86
C MET A 1 7.70 7.96 -21.19
N VAL A 2 7.97 9.08 -21.88
CA VAL A 2 7.99 10.44 -21.27
C VAL A 2 6.63 10.90 -20.68
N LYS A 3 5.50 10.60 -21.33
CA LYS A 3 4.15 10.90 -20.79
C LYS A 3 3.83 10.18 -19.47
N ALA A 4 4.33 8.96 -19.27
CA ALA A 4 4.12 8.21 -18.03
C ALA A 4 4.93 8.79 -16.86
N ALA A 5 6.15 9.27 -17.14
CA ALA A 5 6.98 9.95 -16.13
C ALA A 5 6.37 11.30 -15.71
N LEU A 6 5.90 12.11 -16.67
CA LEU A 6 5.27 13.40 -16.39
C LEU A 6 3.97 13.30 -15.58
N LEU A 7 3.18 12.25 -15.79
CA LEU A 7 1.97 11.99 -14.99
C LEU A 7 2.29 11.30 -13.66
N GLY A 8 3.35 10.47 -13.61
CA GLY A 8 3.76 9.74 -12.42
C GLY A 8 4.36 10.63 -11.33
N VAL A 9 5.11 11.69 -11.69
CA VAL A 9 5.73 12.62 -10.73
C VAL A 9 4.71 13.33 -9.83
N PRO A 10 3.66 14.00 -10.34
CA PRO A 10 2.68 14.67 -9.48
C PRO A 10 1.89 13.69 -8.62
N VAL A 11 1.56 12.51 -9.16
CA VAL A 11 0.86 11.45 -8.40
C VAL A 11 1.76 10.91 -7.28
N GLY A 12 3.02 10.64 -7.56
CA GLY A 12 4.01 10.20 -6.58
C GLY A 12 4.27 11.25 -5.50
N PHE A 13 4.31 12.53 -5.87
CA PHE A 13 4.46 13.64 -4.92
C PHE A 13 3.24 13.76 -4.00
N ALA A 14 2.02 13.75 -4.55
CA ALA A 14 0.79 13.79 -3.76
C ALA A 14 0.67 12.58 -2.82
N PHE A 15 1.01 11.38 -3.30
CA PHE A 15 1.02 10.16 -2.50
C PHE A 15 2.08 10.22 -1.39
N GLY A 16 3.30 10.67 -1.70
CA GLY A 16 4.36 10.86 -0.71
C GLY A 16 4.00 11.87 0.38
N TYR A 17 3.37 12.99 0.02
CA TYR A 17 2.88 13.98 0.97
C TYR A 17 1.80 13.39 1.91
N ALA A 18 0.86 12.62 1.36
CA ALA A 18 -0.17 11.95 2.15
C ALA A 18 0.43 10.93 3.15
N LEU A 19 1.43 10.15 2.72
CA LEU A 19 2.12 9.19 3.59
C LEU A 19 2.89 9.88 4.73
N GLN A 20 3.60 10.98 4.43
CA GLN A 20 4.34 11.74 5.45
C GLN A 20 3.41 12.36 6.50
N ARG A 21 2.27 12.93 6.09
CA ARG A 21 1.31 13.54 7.03
C ARG A 21 0.53 12.50 7.85
N GLY A 22 0.25 11.34 7.26
CA GLY A 22 -0.49 10.27 7.92
C GLY A 22 0.34 9.32 8.77
N ARG A 23 1.69 9.41 8.76
CA ARG A 23 2.60 8.43 9.38
C ARG A 23 2.22 6.99 9.05
N PHE A 24 1.81 6.76 7.79
CA PHE A 24 1.31 5.48 7.30
C PHE A 24 2.47 4.49 7.12
N CYS A 25 2.96 3.93 8.23
CA CYS A 25 3.77 2.73 8.22
C CYS A 25 2.88 1.55 8.62
N MET A 26 2.69 0.59 7.71
CA MET A 26 1.90 -0.63 7.97
C MET A 26 2.45 -1.38 9.20
N ASN A 27 3.77 -1.35 9.40
CA ASN A 27 4.44 -1.92 10.57
C ASN A 27 4.08 -1.19 11.88
N THR A 28 3.97 0.14 11.85
CA THR A 28 3.53 0.96 12.99
C THR A 28 2.07 0.71 13.33
N ALA A 29 1.19 0.55 12.32
CA ALA A 29 -0.21 0.22 12.57
C ALA A 29 -0.38 -1.10 13.34
N PHE A 30 0.38 -2.14 12.99
CA PHE A 30 0.41 -3.40 13.75
C PHE A 30 0.99 -3.22 15.16
N ARG A 31 2.03 -2.40 15.32
CA ARG A 31 2.64 -2.11 16.62
C ARG A 31 1.72 -1.33 17.55
N ASP A 32 0.94 -0.39 17.00
CA ASP A 32 0.00 0.46 17.76
C ASP A 32 -1.17 -0.36 18.32
N ILE A 33 -1.68 -1.32 17.56
CA ILE A 33 -2.74 -2.23 18.00
C ILE A 33 -2.24 -3.12 19.15
N PHE A 34 -1.02 -3.66 19.02
CA PHE A 34 -0.48 -4.60 20.00
C PHE A 34 -0.01 -3.91 21.28
N LEU A 35 0.52 -2.68 21.19
CA LEU A 35 1.17 -2.01 22.31
C LEU A 35 0.34 -0.87 22.94
N ILE A 36 -0.41 -0.12 22.14
CA ILE A 36 -1.09 1.12 22.56
C ILE A 36 -2.63 0.98 22.51
N ARG A 37 -3.15 -0.06 21.83
CA ARG A 37 -4.58 -0.36 21.66
C ARG A 37 -5.33 0.71 20.86
N ASP A 38 -4.62 1.58 20.15
CA ASP A 38 -5.20 2.63 19.32
C ASP A 38 -5.58 2.06 17.93
N GLN A 39 -6.85 2.19 17.57
CA GLN A 39 -7.41 1.66 16.33
C GLN A 39 -7.54 2.73 15.23
N THR A 40 -7.19 3.98 15.51
CA THR A 40 -7.39 5.10 14.58
C THR A 40 -6.63 4.88 13.27
N LEU A 41 -5.35 4.49 13.34
CA LEU A 41 -4.53 4.18 12.16
C LEU A 41 -5.04 2.95 11.39
N LEU A 42 -5.49 1.90 12.08
CA LEU A 42 -6.05 0.72 11.41
C LEU A 42 -7.35 1.06 10.67
N ARG A 43 -8.25 1.84 11.29
CA ARG A 43 -9.50 2.27 10.64
C ARG A 43 -9.22 3.12 9.40
N ALA A 44 -8.25 4.03 9.48
CA ALA A 44 -7.81 4.82 8.33
C ALA A 44 -7.24 3.94 7.21
N TYR A 45 -6.44 2.93 7.54
CA TYR A 45 -5.90 1.97 6.58
C TYR A 45 -6.99 1.13 5.91
N VAL A 46 -7.90 0.54 6.69
CA VAL A 46 -9.02 -0.26 6.15
C VAL A 46 -9.90 0.61 5.24
N LEU A 47 -10.20 1.85 5.63
CA LEU A 47 -10.97 2.77 4.80
C LEU A 47 -10.25 3.07 3.48
N ALA A 48 -8.94 3.32 3.52
CA ALA A 48 -8.14 3.54 2.31
C ALA A 48 -8.16 2.32 1.38
N VAL A 49 -8.03 1.10 1.92
CA VAL A 49 -8.12 -0.14 1.14
C VAL A 49 -9.50 -0.30 0.52
N LEU A 50 -10.58 -0.04 1.25
CA LEU A 50 -11.94 -0.11 0.72
C LEU A 50 -12.17 0.88 -0.41
N ILE A 51 -11.74 2.14 -0.23
CA ILE A 51 -11.82 3.17 -1.28
C ILE A 51 -11.02 2.74 -2.51
N GLN A 52 -9.83 2.15 -2.31
CA GLN A 52 -8.98 1.69 -3.42
C GLN A 52 -9.58 0.49 -4.15
N MET A 53 -10.17 -0.48 -3.44
CA MET A 53 -10.88 -1.61 -4.04
C MET A 53 -12.03 -1.14 -4.93
N VAL A 54 -12.88 -0.24 -4.43
CA VAL A 54 -14.01 0.32 -5.19
C VAL A 54 -13.50 1.14 -6.38
N GLY A 55 -12.52 2.02 -6.16
CA GLY A 55 -11.95 2.87 -7.21
C GLY A 55 -11.34 2.05 -8.35
N VAL A 56 -10.49 1.07 -8.04
CA VAL A 56 -9.88 0.20 -9.07
C VAL A 56 -10.95 -0.59 -9.80
N HIS A 57 -11.96 -1.13 -9.11
CA HIS A 57 -13.03 -1.87 -9.76
C HIS A 57 -13.81 -1.02 -10.77
N LEU A 58 -14.13 0.23 -10.43
CA LEU A 58 -14.79 1.17 -11.34
C LEU A 58 -13.92 1.49 -12.56
N LEU A 59 -12.62 1.74 -12.36
CA LEU A 59 -11.69 2.02 -13.47
C LEU A 59 -11.54 0.83 -14.43
N VAL A 60 -11.58 -0.39 -13.90
CA VAL A 60 -11.56 -1.62 -14.70
C VAL A 60 -12.87 -1.79 -15.48
N GLN A 61 -14.03 -1.55 -14.86
CA GLN A 61 -15.33 -1.60 -15.56
C GLN A 61 -15.43 -0.58 -16.70
N GLN A 62 -14.83 0.60 -16.53
CA GLN A 62 -14.78 1.63 -17.58
C GLN A 62 -13.86 1.26 -18.76
N GLY A 63 -13.05 0.20 -18.63
CA GLY A 63 -12.10 -0.25 -19.65
C GLY A 63 -10.81 0.59 -19.71
N TRP A 64 -10.56 1.46 -18.73
CA TRP A 64 -9.42 2.39 -18.74
C TRP A 64 -8.16 1.74 -18.14
N LEU A 65 -8.32 0.64 -17.40
CA LEU A 65 -7.24 -0.07 -16.73
C LEU A 65 -7.38 -1.57 -16.96
N SER A 66 -6.34 -2.20 -17.51
CA SER A 66 -6.24 -3.66 -17.53
C SER A 66 -5.53 -4.12 -16.25
N PRO A 67 -6.20 -4.83 -15.34
CA PRO A 67 -5.57 -5.27 -14.09
C PRO A 67 -4.49 -6.31 -14.39
N ALA A 68 -3.23 -5.95 -14.14
CA ALA A 68 -2.12 -6.89 -14.18
C ALA A 68 -2.17 -7.77 -12.93
N ILE A 69 -2.86 -8.91 -13.01
CA ILE A 69 -2.92 -9.87 -11.90
C ILE A 69 -1.58 -10.61 -11.84
N ALA A 70 -0.85 -10.44 -10.74
CA ALA A 70 0.38 -11.17 -10.51
C ALA A 70 0.09 -12.69 -10.40
N PRO A 71 0.90 -13.56 -11.00
CA PRO A 71 0.72 -15.00 -10.89
C PRO A 71 0.89 -15.44 -9.43
N PHE A 72 -0.04 -16.26 -8.94
CA PHE A 72 -0.03 -16.71 -7.55
C PHE A 72 0.99 -17.84 -7.35
N TRP A 73 2.19 -17.47 -6.90
CA TRP A 73 3.25 -18.42 -6.52
C TRP A 73 3.38 -18.45 -5.00
N TRP A 74 2.71 -19.42 -4.37
CA TRP A 74 2.64 -19.52 -2.91
C TRP A 74 4.01 -19.58 -2.23
N GLN A 75 4.99 -20.26 -2.84
CA GLN A 75 6.37 -20.37 -2.33
C GLN A 75 7.09 -19.02 -2.35
N ALA A 76 6.98 -18.30 -3.47
CA ALA A 76 7.59 -16.99 -3.63
C ALA A 76 6.93 -15.95 -2.71
N ALA A 77 5.61 -16.04 -2.52
CA ALA A 77 4.88 -15.19 -1.59
C ALA A 77 5.32 -15.42 -0.13
N LEU A 78 5.50 -16.68 0.28
CA LEU A 78 5.92 -17.02 1.64
C LEU A 78 7.37 -16.59 1.90
N ALA A 79 8.30 -17.01 1.02
CA ALA A 79 9.73 -16.70 1.16
C ALA A 79 10.01 -15.20 1.00
N GLY A 80 9.43 -14.57 -0.02
CA GLY A 80 9.57 -13.14 -0.27
C GLY A 80 8.95 -12.29 0.83
N GLY A 81 7.77 -12.66 1.32
CA GLY A 81 7.11 -11.99 2.44
C GLY A 81 7.94 -12.06 3.73
N PHE A 82 8.54 -13.21 4.02
CA PHE A 82 9.39 -13.38 5.20
C PHE A 82 10.68 -12.55 5.11
N ILE A 83 11.38 -12.60 3.96
CA ILE A 83 12.60 -11.82 3.74
C ILE A 83 12.30 -10.31 3.77
N PHE A 84 11.19 -9.88 3.16
CA PHE A 84 10.76 -8.49 3.18
C PHE A 84 10.42 -8.00 4.59
N GLY A 85 9.68 -8.80 5.36
CA GLY A 85 9.36 -8.51 6.76
C GLY A 85 10.62 -8.38 7.63
N TRP A 86 11.57 -9.30 7.47
CA TRP A 86 12.85 -9.26 8.18
C TRP A 86 13.64 -8.00 7.82
N GLY A 87 13.72 -7.65 6.53
CA GLY A 87 14.38 -6.45 6.05
C GLY A 87 13.79 -5.17 6.65
N MET A 88 12.46 -5.03 6.64
CA MET A 88 11.77 -3.88 7.24
C MET A 88 12.03 -3.74 8.75
N ALA A 89 12.07 -4.84 9.48
CA ALA A 89 12.35 -4.82 10.91
C ALA A 89 13.77 -4.32 11.22
N LEU A 90 14.77 -4.75 10.43
CA LEU A 90 16.16 -4.34 10.60
C LEU A 90 16.40 -2.87 10.19
N SER A 91 15.68 -2.38 9.17
CA SER A 91 15.81 -1.00 8.70
C SER A 91 15.10 0.03 9.59
N GLY A 92 14.45 -0.41 10.67
CA GLY A 92 13.78 0.46 11.63
C GLY A 92 12.37 0.90 11.25
N GLY A 93 11.75 0.28 10.23
CA GLY A 93 10.32 0.39 9.87
C GLY A 93 9.70 1.79 9.86
#